data_AF-A0A1X1QRP3-F1
#
_entry.id   AF-A0A1X1QRP3-F1
#
_cell.length_a   1.000
_cell.length_b   1.000
_cell.length_c   1.000
_cell.angle_alpha   90.00
_cell.angle_beta   90.00
_cell.angle_gamma   90.00
#
_symmetry.space_group_name_H-M   'P 1'
#
loop_
_entity.id
_entity.type
_entity.pdbx_description
1 polymer ?
#
loop_
_entity_poly.entity_id
_entity_poly.type
_entity_poly.pdbx_seq_one_letter_code
_entity_poly.pdbx_strand_id
1 'polypeptide(L)'
;MNLRIIILLSYLLSTVTIAAEYYVTPPTTSTRSYVPAISDDKMEQCVKLYNESEWLYKKMNDTSVDSYSKKSVDNYNKMVEQHTRMASTFNTECAEKQSRSACKAAQKLNKEQGFPYQGC
;
A
#
# COMPACT_ATOMS: atom_id res chain seq x y z
N MET A 1 -20.60 29.61 -29.77
CA MET A 1 -19.78 28.69 -28.97
C MET A 1 -19.63 27.41 -29.79
N ASN A 2 -18.40 27.06 -30.22
CA ASN A 2 -18.18 26.02 -31.25
C ASN A 2 -18.38 24.61 -30.69
N LEU A 3 -19.19 23.78 -31.36
CA LEU A 3 -19.48 22.39 -30.98
C LEU A 3 -18.20 21.56 -30.76
N ARG A 4 -17.13 21.86 -31.52
CA ARG A 4 -15.81 21.22 -31.37
C ARG A 4 -15.12 21.53 -30.02
N ILE A 5 -15.35 22.71 -29.46
CA ILE A 5 -14.80 23.12 -28.15
C ILE A 5 -15.51 22.36 -27.02
N ILE A 6 -16.82 22.13 -27.17
CA ILE A 6 -17.62 21.37 -26.20
C ILE A 6 -17.16 19.91 -26.12
N ILE A 7 -16.83 19.29 -27.27
CA ILE A 7 -16.35 17.90 -27.34
C ILE A 7 -14.95 17.75 -26.67
N LEU A 8 -14.04 18.70 -26.91
CA LEU A 8 -12.70 18.70 -26.29
C LEU A 8 -12.75 18.88 -24.75
N LEU A 9 -13.66 19.71 -24.24
CA LEU A 9 -13.86 19.90 -22.80
C LEU A 9 -14.49 18.68 -22.12
N SER A 10 -15.35 17.93 -22.81
CA SER A 10 -15.94 16.71 -22.25
C SER A 10 -14.95 15.56 -22.05
N TYR A 11 -13.83 15.53 -22.78
CA TYR A 11 -12.82 14.47 -22.67
C TYR A 11 -11.89 14.64 -21.45
N LEU A 12 -11.81 15.84 -20.87
CA LEU A 12 -10.98 16.14 -19.70
C LEU A 12 -11.64 15.79 -18.36
N LEU A 13 -12.91 15.39 -18.37
CA LEU A 13 -13.69 15.06 -17.17
C LEU A 13 -13.82 13.55 -16.91
N SER A 14 -13.05 12.70 -17.60
CA SER A 14 -12.90 11.32 -17.17
C SER A 14 -12.15 11.30 -15.82
N THR A 15 -12.92 11.37 -14.74
CA THR A 15 -12.41 11.23 -13.37
C THR A 15 -11.68 9.92 -13.27
N VAL A 16 -10.38 9.97 -13.02
CA VAL A 16 -9.62 8.79 -12.62
C VAL A 16 -10.16 8.41 -11.25
N THR A 17 -11.05 7.43 -11.18
CA THR A 17 -11.41 6.79 -9.92
C THR A 17 -10.19 6.02 -9.45
N ILE A 18 -9.29 6.70 -8.74
CA ILE A 18 -8.27 6.03 -7.95
C ILE A 18 -9.05 5.38 -6.81
N ALA A 19 -9.32 4.08 -6.92
CA ALA A 19 -9.83 3.33 -5.80
C ALA A 19 -8.81 3.47 -4.67
N ALA A 20 -9.17 4.20 -3.61
CA ALA A 20 -8.32 4.31 -2.44
C ALA A 20 -8.17 2.90 -1.84
N GLU A 21 -6.94 2.45 -1.68
CA GLU A 21 -6.65 1.11 -1.15
C GLU A 21 -6.76 1.14 0.39
N TYR A 22 -7.40 0.12 0.95
CA TYR A 22 -7.62 0.00 2.40
C TYR A 22 -6.35 -0.47 3.09
N TYR A 23 -6.08 0.08 4.28
CA TYR A 23 -5.10 -0.49 5.19
C TYR A 23 -5.65 -1.76 5.83
N VAL A 24 -4.94 -2.88 5.68
CA VAL A 24 -5.23 -4.13 6.36
C VAL A 24 -4.21 -4.39 7.46
N THR A 25 -4.60 -5.23 8.44
CA THR A 25 -3.70 -5.65 9.51
C THR A 25 -2.65 -6.61 8.93
N PRO A 26 -1.34 -6.37 9.12
CA PRO A 26 -0.30 -7.30 8.70
C PRO A 26 -0.49 -8.68 9.36
N PRO A 27 -0.15 -9.78 8.67
CA PRO A 27 -0.30 -11.12 9.22
C PRO A 27 0.59 -11.28 10.45
N THR A 28 0.04 -11.94 11.48
CA THR A 28 0.81 -12.30 12.68
C THR A 28 1.08 -13.78 12.72
N THR A 29 2.35 -14.16 12.61
CA THR A 29 2.81 -15.56 12.63
C THR A 29 3.26 -16.02 14.02
N SER A 30 3.21 -15.14 15.04
CA SER A 30 3.70 -15.49 16.37
C SER A 30 2.77 -16.49 17.07
N THR A 31 3.29 -17.69 17.30
CA THR A 31 2.75 -18.66 18.28
C THR A 31 3.36 -18.46 19.67
N ARG A 32 4.20 -17.43 19.85
CA ARG A 32 4.94 -17.19 21.09
C ARG A 32 4.08 -16.42 22.09
N SER A 33 4.11 -16.88 23.34
CA SER A 33 3.38 -16.25 24.45
C SER A 33 3.86 -14.84 24.82
N TYR A 34 5.07 -14.46 24.38
CA TYR A 34 5.64 -13.13 24.58
C TYR A 34 6.06 -12.53 23.25
N VAL A 35 5.46 -11.39 22.92
CA VAL A 35 5.72 -10.62 21.71
C VAL A 35 6.37 -9.30 22.13
N PRO A 36 7.55 -8.95 21.60
CA PRO A 36 8.17 -7.65 21.86
C PRO A 36 7.22 -6.50 21.50
N ALA A 37 7.04 -5.57 22.43
CA ALA A 37 6.22 -4.38 22.22
C ALA A 37 7.02 -3.28 21.50
N ILE A 38 6.35 -2.59 20.57
CA ILE A 38 6.83 -1.35 19.95
C ILE A 38 5.83 -0.24 20.29
N SER A 39 6.21 1.02 20.11
CA SER A 39 5.28 2.14 20.31
C SER A 39 4.13 2.11 19.29
N ASP A 40 2.99 2.71 19.66
CA ASP A 40 1.83 2.81 18.76
C ASP A 40 2.18 3.55 17.46
N ASP A 41 2.98 4.62 17.54
CA ASP A 41 3.45 5.35 16.35
C ASP A 41 4.31 4.47 15.43
N LYS A 42 5.18 3.64 16.01
CA LYS A 42 5.99 2.71 15.23
C LYS A 42 5.13 1.61 14.61
N MET A 43 4.11 1.15 15.33
CA MET A 43 3.14 0.19 14.80
C MET A 43 2.33 0.78 13.65
N GLU A 44 1.91 2.04 13.73
CA GLU A 44 1.24 2.72 12.62
C GLU A 44 2.14 2.80 11.39
N GLN A 45 3.43 3.12 11.57
CA GLN A 45 4.42 3.07 10.48
C GLN A 45 4.55 1.66 9.90
N CYS A 46 4.55 0.62 10.74
CA CYS A 46 4.60 -0.77 10.30
C CYS A 46 3.38 -1.16 9.45
N VAL A 47 2.18 -0.72 9.84
CA VAL A 47 0.95 -0.95 9.07
C VAL A 47 1.02 -0.22 7.73
N LYS A 48 1.48 1.03 7.69
CA LYS A 48 1.69 1.77 6.43
C LYS A 48 2.68 1.05 5.51
N LEU A 49 3.85 0.71 6.05
CA LEU A 49 4.92 0.05 5.31
C LEU A 49 4.46 -1.27 4.69
N TYR A 50 3.75 -2.10 5.46
CA TYR A 50 3.19 -3.36 4.97
C TYR A 50 2.23 -3.12 3.80
N ASN A 51 1.22 -2.28 4.00
CA ASN A 51 0.19 -2.05 3.00
C ASN A 51 0.75 -1.40 1.73
N GLU A 52 1.60 -0.39 1.86
CA GLU A 52 2.26 0.23 0.72
C GLU A 52 3.13 -0.77 -0.07
N SER A 53 3.75 -1.75 0.62
CA SER A 53 4.49 -2.83 -0.04
C SER A 53 3.55 -3.74 -0.82
N GLU A 54 2.41 -4.14 -0.24
CA GLU A 54 1.41 -4.97 -0.92
C GLU A 54 0.81 -4.27 -2.14
N TRP A 55 0.55 -2.97 -2.02
CA TRP A 55 0.07 -2.13 -3.12
C TRP A 55 1.09 -2.04 -4.25
N LEU A 56 2.38 -1.87 -3.91
CA LEU A 56 3.46 -1.90 -4.89
C LEU A 56 3.58 -3.28 -5.54
N TYR A 57 3.43 -4.37 -4.77
CA TYR A 57 3.42 -5.73 -5.30
C TYR A 57 2.31 -5.96 -6.31
N LYS A 58 1.08 -5.57 -5.98
CA LYS A 58 -0.07 -5.62 -6.89
C LYS A 58 0.20 -4.82 -8.17
N LYS A 59 0.72 -3.60 -8.03
CA LYS A 59 1.11 -2.77 -9.18
C LYS A 59 2.15 -3.46 -10.06
N MET A 60 3.17 -4.12 -9.48
CA MET A 60 4.14 -4.89 -10.26
C MET A 60 3.47 -6.04 -11.01
N ASN A 61 2.58 -6.79 -10.36
CA ASN A 61 1.86 -7.91 -10.96
C ASN A 61 0.96 -7.47 -12.13
N ASP A 62 0.40 -6.26 -12.06
CA ASP A 62 -0.43 -5.68 -13.12
C ASP A 62 0.39 -4.96 -14.21
N THR A 63 1.71 -4.80 -14.02
CA THR A 63 2.58 -4.09 -14.97
C THR A 63 3.13 -5.03 -16.05
N SER A 64 2.76 -4.78 -17.30
CA SER A 64 3.42 -5.42 -18.45
C SER A 64 4.81 -4.81 -18.69
N VAL A 65 5.82 -5.66 -18.89
CA VAL A 65 7.20 -5.25 -19.16
C VAL A 65 7.56 -5.54 -20.61
N ASP A 66 7.96 -4.51 -21.36
CA ASP A 66 8.60 -4.69 -22.66
C ASP A 66 10.08 -5.05 -22.46
N SER A 67 10.42 -6.33 -22.69
CA SER A 67 11.77 -6.85 -22.53
C SER A 67 12.79 -6.27 -23.51
N TYR A 68 12.36 -5.67 -24.61
CA TYR A 68 13.24 -5.03 -25.59
C TYR A 68 13.51 -3.56 -25.27
N SER A 69 12.76 -2.98 -24.33
CA SER A 69 12.94 -1.61 -23.86
C SER A 69 13.69 -1.57 -22.54
N LYS A 70 14.97 -1.15 -22.59
CA LYS A 70 15.77 -0.91 -21.39
C LYS A 70 15.04 -0.05 -20.36
N LYS A 71 14.37 1.02 -20.80
CA LYS A 71 13.60 1.90 -19.91
C LYS A 71 12.46 1.15 -19.20
N SER A 72 11.74 0.28 -19.92
CA SER A 72 10.67 -0.53 -19.33
C SER A 72 11.21 -1.48 -18.27
N VAL A 73 12.30 -2.18 -18.58
CA VAL A 73 12.97 -3.10 -17.65
C VAL A 73 13.52 -2.36 -16.44
N ASP A 74 14.22 -1.24 -16.63
CA ASP A 74 14.79 -0.42 -15.55
C ASP A 74 13.70 0.10 -14.60
N ASN A 75 12.54 0.51 -15.14
CA ASN A 75 11.41 0.96 -14.32
C ASN A 75 10.80 -0.17 -13.48
N TYR A 76 10.64 -1.36 -14.07
CA TYR A 76 10.16 -2.52 -13.34
C TYR A 76 11.14 -2.94 -12.22
N ASN A 77 12.43 -3.00 -12.54
CA ASN A 77 13.48 -3.35 -11.58
C ASN A 77 13.55 -2.39 -10.39
N LYS A 78 13.28 -1.08 -10.60
CA LYS A 78 13.17 -0.12 -9.50
C LYS A 78 12.02 -0.44 -8.55
N MET A 79 10.87 -0.88 -9.06
CA MET A 79 9.76 -1.31 -8.21
C MET A 79 10.12 -2.56 -7.41
N VAL A 80 10.81 -3.53 -8.05
CA VAL A 80 11.29 -4.75 -7.38
C VAL A 80 12.27 -4.41 -6.24
N GLU A 81 13.22 -3.50 -6.50
CA GLU A 81 14.19 -3.05 -5.50
C GLU A 81 13.51 -2.34 -4.33
N GLN A 82 12.55 -1.45 -4.62
CA GLN A 82 11.78 -0.75 -3.60
C GLN A 82 10.96 -1.74 -2.74
N HIS A 83 10.22 -2.65 -3.38
CA HIS A 83 9.45 -3.68 -2.68
C HIS A 83 10.35 -4.54 -1.77
N THR A 84 11.52 -4.94 -2.26
CA THR A 84 12.49 -5.73 -1.49
C THR A 84 12.97 -4.99 -0.24
N ARG A 85 13.25 -3.68 -0.36
CA ARG A 85 13.62 -2.84 0.79
C ARG A 85 12.48 -2.75 1.81
N MET A 86 11.26 -2.49 1.34
CA MET A 86 10.09 -2.37 2.21
C MET A 86 9.82 -3.67 2.98
N ALA A 87 9.84 -4.80 2.29
CA ALA A 87 9.68 -6.12 2.91
C ALA A 87 10.79 -6.42 3.93
N SER A 88 12.05 -6.09 3.61
CA SER A 88 13.18 -6.28 4.52
C SER A 88 13.06 -5.42 5.79
N THR A 89 12.70 -4.15 5.64
CA THR A 89 12.45 -3.24 6.78
C THR A 89 11.28 -3.74 7.62
N PHE A 90 10.18 -4.16 7.00
CA PHE A 90 9.03 -4.71 7.72
C PHE A 90 9.43 -5.97 8.52
N ASN A 91 10.14 -6.91 7.88
CA ASN A 91 10.57 -8.14 8.53
C ASN A 91 11.52 -7.88 9.70
N THR A 92 12.38 -6.86 9.60
CA THR A 92 13.35 -6.55 10.64
C THR A 92 12.72 -5.79 11.82
N GLU A 93 11.86 -4.83 11.53
CA GLU A 93 11.39 -3.85 12.53
C GLU A 93 9.97 -4.12 13.04
N CYS A 94 9.15 -4.82 12.26
CA CYS A 94 7.70 -4.88 12.43
C CYS A 94 7.14 -6.30 12.56
N ALA A 95 7.80 -7.31 11.99
CA ALA A 95 7.30 -8.68 12.04
C ALA A 95 7.20 -9.21 13.47
N GLU A 96 6.19 -10.07 13.67
CA GLU A 96 5.91 -10.75 14.93
C GLU A 96 5.57 -9.81 16.11
N LYS A 97 5.28 -8.52 15.86
CA LYS A 97 4.87 -7.54 16.88
C LYS A 97 3.35 -7.57 17.13
N GLN A 98 2.88 -6.77 18.09
CA GLN A 98 1.53 -6.82 18.67
C GLN A 98 0.38 -6.71 17.63
N SER A 99 -0.32 -7.83 17.36
CA SER A 99 -1.43 -7.91 16.39
C SER A 99 -2.57 -6.93 16.66
N ARG A 100 -3.00 -6.81 17.93
CA ARG A 100 -4.10 -5.93 18.32
C ARG A 100 -3.78 -4.45 18.07
N SER A 101 -2.54 -4.04 18.31
CA SER A 101 -2.09 -2.66 18.07
C SER A 101 -2.04 -2.38 16.57
N ALA A 102 -1.60 -3.36 15.76
CA ALA A 102 -1.62 -3.26 14.31
C ALA A 102 -3.06 -3.10 13.76
N CYS A 103 -4.01 -3.84 14.30
CA CYS A 103 -5.41 -3.71 13.88
C CYS A 103 -6.01 -2.35 14.21
N LYS A 104 -5.76 -1.83 15.42
CA LYS A 104 -6.18 -0.46 15.78
C LYS A 104 -5.54 0.60 14.89
N ALA A 105 -4.27 0.43 14.53
CA ALA A 105 -3.60 1.32 13.60
C ALA A 105 -4.25 1.28 12.21
N ALA A 106 -4.55 0.10 11.67
CA ALA A 106 -5.27 -0.03 10.41
C ALA A 106 -6.66 0.64 10.45
N GLN A 107 -7.43 0.44 11.52
CA GLN A 107 -8.72 1.11 11.74
C GLN A 107 -8.58 2.64 11.73
N LYS A 108 -7.58 3.16 12.47
CA LYS A 108 -7.31 4.60 12.56
C LYS A 108 -7.01 5.18 11.17
N LEU A 109 -6.09 4.55 10.43
CA LEU A 109 -5.69 5.01 9.11
C LEU A 109 -6.84 4.98 8.10
N ASN A 110 -7.64 3.92 8.11
CA ASN A 110 -8.83 3.83 7.26
C ASN A 110 -9.87 4.91 7.62
N LYS A 111 -10.08 5.17 8.90
CA LYS A 111 -10.98 6.24 9.36
C LYS A 111 -10.48 7.62 8.88
N GLU A 112 -9.18 7.87 8.93
CA GLU A 112 -8.57 9.11 8.41
C GLU A 112 -8.77 9.26 6.89
N GLN A 113 -8.84 8.15 6.15
CA GLN A 113 -9.19 8.12 4.72
C GLN A 113 -10.70 8.22 4.44
N GLY A 114 -11.55 8.34 5.47
CA GLY A 114 -13.00 8.43 5.33
C GLY A 114 -13.71 7.08 5.13
N PHE A 115 -13.00 5.97 5.32
CA PHE A 115 -13.61 4.64 5.25
C PHE A 115 -14.45 4.31 6.50
N PRO A 116 -15.49 3.47 6.36
CA PRO A 116 -16.30 3.05 7.49
C PRO A 116 -15.48 2.24 8.49
N TYR A 117 -15.92 2.25 9.75
CA TYR A 117 -15.30 1.46 10.83
C TYR A 117 -15.20 -0.02 10.44
N GLN A 118 -14.01 -0.59 10.64
CA GLN A 118 -13.72 -2.01 10.46
C GLN A 118 -13.50 -2.66 11.83
N GLY A 119 -13.91 -3.91 12.02
CA GLY A 119 -13.67 -4.63 13.28
C GLY A 119 -12.21 -5.05 13.47
N CYS A 120 -11.82 -5.18 14.73
CA CYS A 120 -10.74 -6.05 15.20
C CYS A 120 -11.40 -7.16 16.03
#